data_AF-R8N2T3-F1
#
_entry.id   AF-R8N2T3-F1
#
_cell.length_a   1.000
_cell.length_b   1.000
_cell.length_c   1.000
_cell.angle_alpha   90.00
_cell.angle_beta   90.00
_cell.angle_gamma   90.00
#
_symmetry.space_group_name_H-M   'P 1'
#
loop_
_entity.id
_entity.type
_entity.pdbx_description
1 polymer ?
#
loop_
_entity_poly.entity_id
_entity_poly.type
_entity_poly.pdbx_seq_one_letter_code
_entity_poly.pdbx_strand_id
1 'polypeptide(L)'
;MLYNDIYSFTPTGKIENDIKAFLLKYNKEFTYKHSIRVANEARKIAGIFYEDEEKVAIAGCLHDISAIFPNEERIAVAEEFGIEILQEEREFPMIIHQKLSSVIAKEIFKIEDEEVLNAISCHTTLHKYAT
;
A
#
# COMPACT_ATOMS: atom_id res chain seq x y z
N MET A 1 19.35 -6.54 2.04
CA MET A 1 17.93 -6.91 2.31
C MET A 1 17.05 -6.12 1.37
N LEU A 2 15.92 -6.69 0.93
CA LEU A 2 14.97 -6.05 0.01
C LEU A 2 14.54 -4.65 0.52
N TYR A 3 14.43 -4.49 1.83
CA TYR A 3 14.23 -3.22 2.53
C TYR A 3 15.12 -2.07 2.03
N ASN A 4 16.44 -2.27 1.90
CA ASN A 4 17.33 -1.20 1.45
C ASN A 4 17.22 -0.96 -0.07
N ASP A 5 16.84 -1.97 -0.86
CA ASP A 5 16.75 -1.86 -2.31
C ASP A 5 15.54 -1.01 -2.74
N ILE A 6 14.43 -0.99 -2.00
CA ILE A 6 13.26 -0.21 -2.39
C ILE A 6 13.52 1.31 -2.34
N TYR A 7 14.45 1.78 -1.51
CA TYR A 7 14.85 3.19 -1.45
C TYR A 7 15.64 3.64 -2.68
N SER A 8 16.11 2.72 -3.53
CA SER A 8 16.68 3.06 -4.83
C SER A 8 15.61 3.44 -5.86
N PHE A 9 14.34 3.12 -5.62
CA PHE A 9 13.24 3.46 -6.51
C PHE A 9 12.90 4.94 -6.39
N THR A 10 12.83 5.61 -7.55
CA THR A 10 12.43 7.03 -7.61
C THR A 10 11.14 7.13 -8.43
N PRO A 11 10.00 7.49 -7.81
CA PRO A 11 8.74 7.66 -8.54
C PRO A 11 8.81 8.87 -9.48
N THR A 12 8.10 8.79 -10.60
CA THR A 12 7.97 9.88 -11.57
C THR A 12 6.86 10.86 -11.22
N GLY A 13 6.01 10.52 -10.25
CA GLY A 13 4.80 11.27 -9.88
C GLY A 13 3.56 10.83 -10.66
N LYS A 14 3.69 9.85 -11.56
CA LYS A 14 2.58 9.23 -12.29
C LYS A 14 2.28 7.88 -11.66
N ILE A 15 1.42 7.86 -10.63
CA ILE A 15 1.20 6.69 -9.77
C ILE A 15 0.91 5.40 -10.55
N GLU A 16 0.06 5.42 -11.57
CA GLU A 16 -0.25 4.23 -12.38
C GLU A 16 0.96 3.65 -13.13
N ASN A 17 1.90 4.50 -13.57
CA ASN A 17 3.14 4.05 -14.20
C ASN A 17 4.16 3.60 -13.15
N ASP A 18 4.25 4.33 -12.04
CA ASP A 18 5.21 4.08 -10.97
C ASP A 18 4.92 2.73 -10.29
N ILE A 19 3.65 2.44 -9.99
CA ILE A 19 3.26 1.16 -9.41
C ILE A 19 3.58 -0.02 -10.34
N LYS A 20 3.34 0.15 -11.65
CA LYS A 20 3.68 -0.86 -12.65
C LYS A 20 5.18 -1.14 -12.64
N ALA A 21 6.00 -0.09 -12.71
CA ALA A 21 7.45 -0.23 -12.71
C ALA A 21 7.95 -0.91 -11.42
N PHE A 22 7.43 -0.47 -10.27
CA PHE A 22 7.81 -1.00 -8.97
C PHE A 22 7.45 -2.48 -8.82
N LEU A 23 6.19 -2.86 -9.01
CA LEU A 23 5.74 -4.24 -8.79
C LEU A 23 6.34 -5.20 -9.82
N LEU A 24 6.55 -4.79 -11.08
CA LEU A 24 7.18 -5.64 -12.08
C LEU A 24 8.67 -5.86 -11.78
N LYS A 25 9.40 -4.88 -11.22
CA LYS A 25 10.79 -5.05 -10.75
C LYS A 25 10.91 -6.24 -9.79
N TYR A 26 9.87 -6.50 -8.99
CA TYR A 26 9.83 -7.55 -7.98
C TYR A 26 8.96 -8.77 -8.36
N ASN A 27 8.65 -8.95 -9.65
CA ASN A 27 7.85 -10.07 -10.16
C ASN A 27 6.42 -10.16 -9.57
N LYS A 28 5.79 -9.03 -9.25
CA LYS A 28 4.43 -8.95 -8.68
C LYS A 28 3.39 -8.50 -9.69
N GLU A 29 3.42 -9.06 -10.90
CA GLU A 29 2.48 -8.72 -11.98
C GLU A 29 1.02 -8.99 -11.60
N PHE A 30 0.76 -10.06 -10.84
CA PHE A 30 -0.60 -10.35 -10.35
C PHE A 30 -1.12 -9.26 -9.42
N THR A 31 -0.30 -8.82 -8.46
CA THR A 31 -0.63 -7.72 -7.54
C THR A 31 -0.87 -6.43 -8.32
N TYR A 32 -0.02 -6.11 -9.32
CA TYR A 32 -0.24 -4.93 -10.16
C TYR A 32 -1.62 -4.96 -10.85
N LYS A 33 -1.96 -6.09 -11.49
CA LYS A 33 -3.27 -6.24 -12.15
C LYS A 33 -4.43 -6.15 -11.15
N HIS A 34 -4.24 -6.67 -9.94
CA HIS A 34 -5.21 -6.56 -8.84
C HIS A 34 -5.40 -5.11 -8.41
N SER A 35 -4.32 -4.41 -8.05
CA SER A 35 -4.30 -2.99 -7.66
C SER A 35 -5.01 -2.10 -8.69
N ILE A 36 -4.73 -2.27 -9.98
CA ILE A 36 -5.38 -1.47 -11.04
C ILE A 36 -6.89 -1.76 -11.14
N ARG A 37 -7.33 -3.01 -10.95
CA ARG A 37 -8.77 -3.32 -10.91
C ARG A 37 -9.45 -2.68 -9.70
N VAL A 38 -8.82 -2.75 -8.52
CA VAL A 38 -9.32 -2.15 -7.29
C VAL A 38 -9.42 -0.62 -7.44
N ALA A 39 -8.37 0.04 -7.93
CA ALA A 39 -8.37 1.48 -8.18
C ALA A 39 -9.49 1.91 -9.13
N ASN A 40 -9.69 1.19 -10.23
CA ASN A 40 -10.75 1.48 -11.18
C ASN A 40 -12.16 1.30 -10.59
N GLU A 41 -12.36 0.28 -9.74
CA GLU A 41 -13.64 0.11 -9.06
C GLU A 41 -13.86 1.19 -8.00
N ALA A 42 -12.82 1.54 -7.26
CA ALA A 42 -12.86 2.56 -6.24
C ALA A 42 -13.19 3.94 -6.84
N ARG A 43 -12.66 4.28 -8.03
CA ARG A 43 -13.08 5.48 -8.81
C ARG A 43 -14.58 5.52 -9.09
N LYS A 44 -15.16 4.39 -9.54
CA LYS A 44 -16.60 4.32 -9.82
C LYS A 44 -17.43 4.55 -8.56
N ILE A 45 -17.01 3.96 -7.44
CA ILE A 45 -17.66 4.15 -6.15
C ILE A 45 -17.55 5.60 -5.71
N ALA A 46 -16.37 6.22 -5.83
CA ALA A 46 -16.15 7.62 -5.49
C ALA A 46 -17.10 8.55 -6.25
N GLY A 47 -17.30 8.33 -7.56
CA GLY A 47 -18.25 9.11 -8.36
C GLY A 47 -19.72 8.98 -7.92
N ILE A 48 -20.12 7.85 -7.31
CA ILE A 48 -21.47 7.65 -6.74
C ILE A 48 -21.64 8.45 -5.44
N PHE A 49 -20.59 8.52 -4.63
CA PHE A 49 -20.60 9.19 -3.33
C PHE A 49 -20.09 10.64 -3.36
N TYR A 50 -19.74 11.16 -4.55
CA TYR A 50 -19.20 12.50 -4.77
C TYR A 50 -17.85 12.75 -4.05
N GLU A 51 -17.03 11.71 -3.97
CA GLU A 51 -15.67 11.75 -3.43
C GLU A 51 -14.63 12.04 -4.53
N ASP A 52 -13.41 12.41 -4.14
CA ASP A 52 -12.30 12.63 -5.07
C ASP A 52 -11.84 11.30 -5.70
N GLU A 53 -12.15 11.13 -6.99
CA GLU A 53 -11.83 9.92 -7.75
C GLU A 53 -10.33 9.62 -7.80
N GLU A 54 -9.47 10.64 -7.92
CA GLU A 54 -8.03 10.43 -8.06
C GLU A 54 -7.41 10.03 -6.72
N LYS A 55 -7.83 10.69 -5.65
CA LYS A 55 -7.43 10.35 -4.28
C LYS A 55 -7.73 8.88 -3.95
N VAL A 56 -8.95 8.45 -4.24
CA VAL A 56 -9.40 7.07 -4.02
C VAL A 56 -8.66 6.08 -4.93
N ALA A 57 -8.36 6.47 -6.17
CA ALA A 57 -7.58 5.65 -7.09
C ALA A 57 -6.15 5.41 -6.60
N ILE A 58 -5.49 6.44 -6.06
CA ILE A 58 -4.14 6.33 -5.49
C ILE A 58 -4.14 5.33 -4.33
N ALA A 59 -5.10 5.43 -3.40
CA ALA A 59 -5.26 4.46 -2.31
C ALA A 59 -5.45 3.03 -2.86
N GLY A 60 -6.35 2.87 -3.83
CA GLY A 60 -6.60 1.58 -4.49
C GLY A 60 -5.37 1.00 -5.22
N CYS A 61 -4.55 1.85 -5.82
CA CYS A 61 -3.30 1.41 -6.45
C CYS A 61 -2.34 0.87 -5.37
N LEU A 62 -2.11 1.64 -4.32
CA LEU A 62 -1.02 1.40 -3.38
C LEU A 62 -1.38 0.48 -2.20
N HIS A 63 -2.65 0.09 -2.02
CA HIS A 63 -3.08 -0.68 -0.83
C HIS A 63 -2.27 -1.97 -0.57
N ASP A 64 -1.86 -2.65 -1.65
CA ASP A 64 -1.10 -3.91 -1.63
C ASP A 64 0.37 -3.75 -2.05
N ILE A 65 0.92 -2.53 -2.07
CA ILE A 65 2.26 -2.27 -2.62
C ILE A 65 3.37 -3.04 -1.88
N SER A 66 3.16 -3.38 -0.60
CA SER A 66 4.12 -4.16 0.18
C SER A 66 4.14 -5.66 -0.15
N ALA A 67 3.34 -6.14 -1.11
CA ALA A 67 3.31 -7.55 -1.52
C ALA A 67 4.66 -8.09 -2.03
N ILE A 68 5.63 -7.20 -2.27
CA ILE A 68 7.03 -7.54 -2.56
C ILE A 68 7.68 -8.32 -1.40
N PHE A 69 7.25 -8.10 -0.16
CA PHE A 69 7.73 -8.81 1.03
C PHE A 69 6.90 -10.08 1.27
N PRO A 70 7.53 -11.27 1.28
CA PRO A 70 6.84 -12.52 1.60
C PRO A 70 6.40 -12.51 3.07
N ASN A 71 5.38 -13.32 3.39
CA ASN A 71 4.70 -13.26 4.68
C ASN A 71 5.64 -13.50 5.87
N GLU A 72 6.62 -14.38 5.68
CA GLU A 72 7.62 -14.77 6.66
C GLU A 72 8.59 -13.63 7.00
N GLU A 73 8.75 -12.65 6.11
CA GLU A 73 9.64 -11.50 6.28
C GLU A 73 8.92 -10.25 6.82
N ARG A 74 7.57 -10.22 6.80
CA ARG A 74 6.80 -9.00 7.10
C ARG A 74 7.06 -8.44 8.49
N ILE A 75 7.23 -9.30 9.50
CA ILE A 75 7.53 -8.88 10.88
C ILE A 75 8.87 -8.17 10.92
N ALA A 76 9.93 -8.81 10.43
CA ALA A 76 11.28 -8.26 10.46
C ALA A 76 11.35 -6.94 9.67
N VAL A 77 10.74 -6.90 8.49
CA VAL A 77 10.69 -5.68 7.68
C VAL A 77 9.90 -4.57 8.36
N ALA A 78 8.77 -4.88 9.00
CA ALA A 78 8.00 -3.90 9.75
C ALA A 78 8.79 -3.32 10.94
N GLU A 79 9.57 -4.15 11.65
CA GLU A 79 10.47 -3.70 12.71
C GLU A 79 11.57 -2.77 12.17
N GLU A 80 12.14 -3.06 11.00
CA GLU A 80 13.13 -2.18 10.33
C GLU A 80 12.54 -0.82 9.92
N PHE A 81 11.27 -0.78 9.52
CA PHE A 81 10.53 0.48 9.30
C PHE A 81 10.11 1.19 10.59
N GLY A 82 10.34 0.59 11.77
CA GLY A 82 9.88 1.14 13.04
C GLY A 82 8.36 1.11 13.20
N ILE A 83 7.66 0.22 12.49
CA ILE A 83 6.21 0.04 12.61
C ILE A 83 5.90 -0.67 13.93
N GLU A 84 4.93 -0.14 14.67
CA GLU A 84 4.39 -0.83 15.84
C GLU A 84 3.61 -2.08 15.43
N ILE A 85 4.00 -3.22 15.99
CA ILE A 85 3.40 -4.54 15.73
C ILE A 85 2.69 -5.03 16.99
N LEU A 86 1.39 -5.24 16.88
CA LEU A 86 0.53 -5.79 17.92
C LEU A 86 0.75 -7.29 18.09
N GLN A 87 0.32 -7.86 19.21
CA GLN A 87 0.46 -9.30 19.45
C GLN A 87 -0.31 -10.12 18.40
N GLU A 88 -1.52 -9.70 18.06
CA GLU A 88 -2.38 -10.35 17.07
C GLU A 88 -1.74 -10.32 15.67
N GLU A 89 -1.00 -9.26 15.36
CA GLU A 89 -0.23 -9.14 14.13
C GLU A 89 1.00 -10.05 14.11
N ARG A 90 1.59 -10.36 15.28
CA ARG A 90 2.64 -11.39 15.37
C ARG A 90 2.07 -12.79 15.19
N GLU A 91 0.88 -13.05 15.71
CA GLU A 91 0.16 -14.32 15.55
C GLU A 91 -0.35 -14.51 14.11
N PHE A 92 -0.72 -13.42 13.43
CA PHE A 92 -1.16 -13.42 12.05
C PHE A 92 -0.42 -12.37 11.19
N PRO A 93 0.85 -12.60 10.80
CA PRO A 93 1.70 -11.62 10.09
C PRO A 93 1.13 -11.09 8.77
N MET A 94 0.17 -11.81 8.18
CA MET A 94 -0.43 -11.43 6.92
C MET A 94 -1.06 -10.04 7.01
N ILE A 95 -1.76 -9.71 8.10
CA ILE A 95 -2.47 -8.42 8.22
C ILE A 95 -1.55 -7.21 8.37
N ILE A 96 -0.23 -7.38 8.56
CA ILE A 96 0.71 -6.25 8.66
C ILE A 96 0.91 -5.53 7.33
N HIS A 97 0.61 -6.19 6.20
CA HIS A 97 0.86 -5.61 4.87
C HIS A 97 0.19 -4.26 4.65
N GLN A 98 -0.99 -4.02 5.22
CA GLN A 98 -1.65 -2.72 5.15
C GLN A 98 -0.80 -1.59 5.76
N LYS A 99 -0.17 -1.83 6.93
CA LYS A 99 0.74 -0.86 7.57
C LYS A 99 2.02 -0.67 6.76
N LEU A 100 2.61 -1.78 6.29
CA LEU A 100 3.79 -1.73 5.42
C LEU A 100 3.51 -0.97 4.12
N SER A 101 2.39 -1.24 3.47
CA SER A 101 1.96 -0.55 2.26
C SER A 101 1.79 0.94 2.50
N SER A 102 1.22 1.33 3.64
CA SER A 102 1.09 2.74 4.03
C SER A 102 2.45 3.41 4.17
N VAL A 103 3.41 2.75 4.83
CA VAL A 103 4.77 3.30 4.98
C VAL A 103 5.48 3.41 3.64
N ILE A 104 5.40 2.39 2.77
CA ILE A 104 5.98 2.43 1.42
C ILE A 104 5.33 3.55 0.58
N ALA A 105 4.00 3.71 0.66
CA ALA A 105 3.29 4.78 -0.03
C ALA A 105 3.80 6.16 0.39
N LYS A 106 4.00 6.37 1.71
CA LYS A 106 4.53 7.61 2.27
C LYS A 106 6.00 7.84 1.88
N GLU A 107 6.87 6.89 2.18
CA GLU A 107 8.32 7.07 2.12
C GLU A 107 8.88 6.93 0.71
N ILE A 108 8.34 6.01 -0.09
CA ILE A 108 8.87 5.68 -1.43
C ILE A 108 8.08 6.41 -2.51
N PHE A 109 6.74 6.36 -2.46
CA PHE A 109 5.87 7.00 -3.46
C PHE A 109 5.54 8.46 -3.16
N LYS A 110 6.02 8.99 -2.02
CA LYS A 110 5.87 10.40 -1.62
C LYS A 110 4.41 10.84 -1.50
N ILE A 111 3.54 9.95 -1.06
CA ILE A 111 2.15 10.29 -0.74
C ILE A 111 2.11 11.02 0.59
N GLU A 112 1.55 12.22 0.58
CA GLU A 112 1.42 13.09 1.76
C GLU A 112 -0.03 13.21 2.26
N ASP A 113 -1.01 12.78 1.46
CA ASP A 113 -2.42 12.82 1.84
C ASP A 113 -2.72 11.76 2.92
N GLU A 114 -3.00 12.23 4.14
CA GLU A 114 -3.20 11.36 5.30
C GLU A 114 -4.49 10.52 5.20
N GLU A 115 -5.53 10.95 4.48
CA GLU A 115 -6.71 10.09 4.25
C GLU A 115 -6.38 8.93 3.32
N VAL A 116 -5.55 9.16 2.28
CA VAL A 116 -5.04 8.08 1.41
C VAL A 116 -4.21 7.09 2.23
N LEU A 117 -3.28 7.59 3.05
CA LEU A 117 -2.44 6.75 3.90
C LEU A 117 -3.28 5.96 4.92
N ASN A 118 -4.25 6.63 5.56
CA ASN A 118 -5.16 5.97 6.50
C ASN A 118 -5.99 4.88 5.82
N ALA A 119 -6.54 5.14 4.64
CA ALA A 119 -7.28 4.15 3.86
C ALA A 119 -6.42 2.92 3.53
N ILE A 120 -5.16 3.13 3.14
CA ILE A 120 -4.20 2.04 2.91
C ILE A 120 -3.92 1.27 4.22
N SER A 121 -3.69 1.97 5.32
CA SER A 121 -3.25 1.41 6.60
C SER A 121 -4.28 0.51 7.30
N CYS A 122 -5.56 0.62 6.93
CA CYS A 122 -6.65 -0.14 7.56
C CYS A 122 -7.51 -0.92 6.56
N HIS A 123 -7.09 -1.06 5.31
CA HIS A 123 -7.90 -1.70 4.27
C HIS A 123 -8.22 -3.19 4.54
N THR A 124 -7.44 -3.86 5.39
CA THR A 124 -7.67 -5.27 5.76
C THR A 124 -8.53 -5.40 7.02
N THR A 125 -8.31 -4.56 8.03
CA THR A 125 -8.92 -4.73 9.37
C THR A 125 -10.00 -3.71 9.72
N LEU A 126 -10.21 -2.70 8.86
CA LEU A 126 -11.05 -1.54 9.10
C LEU A 126 -10.59 -0.70 10.30
N HIS A 127 -11.12 0.51 10.43
CA HIS A 127 -10.83 1.43 11.54
C HIS A 127 -12.14 1.85 12.22
N LYS A 128 -12.20 1.72 13.56
CA LYS A 128 -13.43 1.95 14.35
C LYS A 128 -13.96 3.39 14.25
N TYR A 129 -13.11 4.34 13.89
CA TYR A 129 -13.44 5.75 13.71
C TYR A 129 -12.82 6.27 12.41
N ALA A 130 -13.12 5.64 11.28
CA ALA A 130 -12.75 6.20 9.98
C ALA A 130 -13.46 7.56 9.83
N THR A 131 -12.67 8.63 9.74
CA THR A 131 -13.12 10.01 9.53
C THR A 131 -12.51 10.55 8.27
#